data_AF-A0A542KFS2-F1
#
_entry.id   AF-A0A542KFS2-F1
#
_cell.length_a   1.000
_cell.length_b   1.000
_cell.length_c   1.000
_cell.angle_alpha   90.00
_cell.angle_beta   90.00
_cell.angle_gamma   90.00
#
_symmetry.space_group_name_H-M   'P 1'
#
loop_
_entity.id
_entity.type
_entity.pdbx_description
1 polymer ?
#
loop_
_entity_poly.entity_id
_entity_poly.type
_entity_poly.pdbx_seq_one_letter_code
_entity_poly.pdbx_strand_id
1 'polypeptide(L)' 'MALFKKRTVGKPGEWFYCLEHKKVEEGPECPAKDRFGPYASRQEAQHAMETARERNLQWENDPKWHDAPAGSAEED' A
#
# COMPACT_ATOMS: atom_id res chain seq x y z
N MET A 1 26.83 25.43 -0.46
CA MET A 1 26.04 24.71 0.57
C MET A 1 25.43 23.47 -0.07
N ALA A 2 25.80 22.26 0.39
CA ALA A 2 25.31 21.02 -0.19
C ALA A 2 23.84 20.78 0.18
N LEU A 3 22.93 21.20 -0.70
CA LEU A 3 21.48 21.25 -0.51
C LEU A 3 20.74 19.92 -0.77
N PHE A 4 21.44 18.80 -0.82
CA PHE A 4 20.81 17.49 -1.06
C PHE A 4 21.22 16.51 0.03
N LYS A 5 20.71 16.75 1.25
CA LYS A 5 20.69 15.72 2.29
C LYS A 5 19.66 14.69 1.85
N LYS A 6 20.08 13.73 1.02
CA LYS A 6 19.30 12.51 0.72
C LYS A 6 18.89 11.96 2.08
N ARG A 7 17.61 12.13 2.45
CA ARG A 7 17.06 11.49 3.63
C ARG A 7 17.20 10.01 3.37
N THR A 8 18.08 9.34 4.12
CA THR A 8 18.14 7.89 4.20
C THR A 8 16.75 7.44 4.60
N VAL A 9 15.97 6.95 3.64
CA VAL A 9 14.62 6.43 3.87
C VAL A 9 14.79 5.09 4.57
N GLY A 10 14.36 4.97 5.83
CA GLY A 10 14.61 3.80 6.67
C GLY A 10 15.68 4.07 7.73
N LYS A 11 15.29 4.69 8.84
CA LYS A 11 16.00 4.53 10.11
C LYS A 11 15.87 3.05 10.56
N PRO A 12 16.87 2.49 11.25
CA PRO A 12 16.72 1.17 11.87
C PRO A 12 15.48 1.18 12.77
N GLY A 13 14.58 0.22 12.54
CA GLY A 13 13.26 0.15 13.19
C GLY A 13 12.06 0.64 12.35
N GLU A 14 12.27 1.11 11.12
CA GLU A 14 11.17 1.37 10.17
C GLU A 14 10.86 0.12 9.34
N TRP A 15 9.62 -0.35 9.44
CA TRP A 15 9.11 -1.51 8.72
C TRP A 15 8.26 -1.09 7.54
N PHE A 16 8.38 -1.83 6.44
CA PHE A 16 7.63 -1.56 5.23
C PHE A 16 7.02 -2.83 4.68
N TYR A 17 5.88 -2.69 4.02
CA TYR A 17 5.29 -3.76 3.25
C TYR A 17 5.54 -3.55 1.77
N CYS A 18 6.15 -4.53 1.11
CA CYS A 18 6.33 -4.50 -0.35
C CYS A 18 5.07 -5.08 -1.02
N LEU A 19 4.40 -4.26 -1.84
CA LEU A 19 3.15 -4.63 -2.52
C LEU A 19 3.38 -5.68 -3.63
N GLU A 20 4.57 -5.68 -4.23
CA GLU A 20 4.95 -6.65 -5.27
C GLU A 20 5.22 -8.05 -4.67
N HIS A 21 6.09 -8.11 -3.65
CA HIS A 21 6.48 -9.36 -3.00
C HIS A 21 5.50 -9.82 -1.89
N LYS A 22 4.53 -8.96 -1.53
CA LYS A 22 3.54 -9.19 -0.48
C LYS A 22 4.13 -9.59 0.89
N LYS A 23 5.32 -9.06 1.20
CA LYS A 23 6.07 -9.35 2.44
C LYS A 23 6.41 -8.07 3.20
N VAL A 24 6.61 -8.23 4.50
CA VAL A 24 7.14 -7.16 5.37
C VAL A 24 8.66 -7.25 5.38
N GLU A 25 9.32 -6.12 5.13
CA GLU A 25 10.77 -5.97 5.04
C GLU A 25 11.24 -4.85 5.99
N GLU A 26 12.43 -5.04 6.57
CA GLU A 26 13.08 -4.04 7.41
C GLU A 26 13.96 -3.14 6.52
N GLY A 27 13.55 -1.89 6.32
CA GLY A 27 14.29 -0.94 5.48
C GLY A 27 13.95 -0.95 3.98
N PRO A 28 14.70 -0.18 3.16
CA PRO A 28 14.39 0.08 1.74
C PRO A 28 14.93 -1.03 0.81
N GLU A 29 14.43 -2.26 0.93
CA GLU A 29 14.74 -3.34 -0.02
C GLU A 29 14.03 -3.14 -1.37
N CYS A 30 12.73 -2.84 -1.33
CA CYS A 30 11.92 -2.51 -2.51
C CYS A 30 11.97 -1.00 -2.86
N PRO A 31 11.84 -0.63 -4.15
CA PRO A 31 11.71 0.76 -4.55
C PRO A 31 10.49 1.42 -3.90
N ALA A 32 10.60 2.71 -3.60
CA ALA A 32 9.59 3.44 -2.82
C ALA A 32 8.17 3.43 -3.43
N LYS A 33 8.04 3.17 -4.74
CA LYS A 33 6.76 3.07 -5.45
C LYS A 33 5.95 1.84 -5.03
N ASP A 34 6.61 0.75 -4.66
CA ASP A 34 5.96 -0.52 -4.32
C ASP A 34 5.91 -0.73 -2.81
N ARG A 35 6.13 0.35 -2.04
CA ARG A 35 6.35 0.31 -0.61
C ARG A 35 5.21 1.00 0.13
N PHE A 36 4.61 0.28 1.08
CA PHE A 36 3.58 0.80 1.96
C PHE A 36 4.12 0.88 3.40
N GLY A 37 4.12 2.07 3.99
CA GLY A 37 4.76 2.36 5.28
C GLY A 37 5.52 3.69 5.25
N PRO A 38 6.01 4.20 6.40
CA PRO A 38 6.72 3.48 7.45
C PRO A 38 5.84 3.02 8.62
N TYR A 39 6.12 1.82 9.12
CA TYR A 39 5.50 1.25 10.32
C TYR A 39 6.53 1.09 11.44
N ALA A 40 6.07 1.18 12.68
CA ALA A 40 6.95 1.07 13.85
C ALA A 40 7.38 -0.38 14.13
N SER A 41 6.63 -1.37 13.64
CA SER A 41 6.93 -2.79 13.84
C SER A 41 6.53 -3.65 12.64
N ARG A 42 7.10 -4.85 12.58
CA ARG A 42 6.75 -5.86 11.57
C ARG A 42 5.27 -6.25 11.64
N GLN A 43 4.77 -6.49 12.86
CA GLN A 43 3.38 -6.85 13.07
C GLN A 43 2.43 -5.75 12.61
N GLU A 44 2.75 -4.48 12.89
CA GLU A 44 1.92 -3.35 12.46
C GLU A 44 1.85 -3.26 10.93
N ALA A 45 2.98 -3.44 10.24
CA ALA A 45 3.00 -3.46 8.78
C ALA A 45 2.14 -4.59 8.19
N GLN A 46 2.19 -5.79 8.81
CA GLN A 46 1.39 -6.92 8.38
C GLN A 46 -0.11 -6.69 8.63
N HIS A 47 -0.46 -6.24 9.83
CA HIS A 47 -1.84 -5.99 10.23
C HIS A 47 -2.47 -4.86 9.42
N ALA A 48 -1.73 -3.78 9.16
CA ALA A 48 -2.21 -2.67 8.32
C ALA A 48 -2.63 -3.15 6.92
N MET A 49 -1.86 -4.06 6.33
CA MET A 49 -2.19 -4.64 5.02
C MET A 49 -3.34 -5.65 5.08
N GLU A 50 -3.45 -6.41 6.17
CA GLU A 50 -4.58 -7.32 6.38
C GLU A 50 -5.88 -6.52 6.48
N THR A 51 -5.91 -5.48 7.32
CA THR A 51 -7.06 -4.58 7.44
C THR A 51 -7.37 -3.85 6.13
N ALA A 52 -6.34 -3.40 5.39
CA ALA A 52 -6.55 -2.79 4.08
C ALA A 52 -7.22 -3.76 3.10
N ARG A 53 -6.79 -5.03 3.09
CA ARG A 53 -7.41 -6.07 2.26
C ARG A 53 -8.86 -6.32 2.67
N GLU A 54 -9.15 -6.41 3.96
CA GLU A 54 -10.52 -6.60 4.47
C GLU A 54 -11.44 -5.44 4.07
N ARG A 55 -10.98 -4.20 4.22
CA ARG A 55 -11.75 -3.01 3.80
C ARG A 55 -11.94 -2.95 2.29
N ASN A 56 -10.92 -3.30 1.52
CA ASN A 56 -11.05 -3.39 0.06
C ASN A 56 -12.11 -4.43 -0.32
N LEU A 57 -12.10 -5.61 0.30
CA LEU A 57 -13.14 -6.63 0.08
C LEU A 57 -14.53 -6.10 0.45
N GLN A 58 -14.67 -5.36 1.54
CA GLN A 58 -15.94 -4.75 1.92
C GLN A 58 -16.41 -3.74 0.87
N TRP A 59 -15.51 -2.89 0.37
CA TRP A 59 -15.82 -1.92 -0.68
C TRP A 59 -16.18 -2.57 -2.01
N GLU A 60 -15.47 -3.63 -2.41
CA GLU A 60 -15.72 -4.42 -3.63
C GLU A 60 -17.00 -5.28 -3.57
N ASN A 61 -17.70 -5.33 -2.44
CA ASN A 61 -19.00 -5.99 -2.33
C ASN A 61 -20.11 -4.99 -1.95
N ASP A 62 -19.79 -3.71 -1.82
CA ASP A 62 -20.74 -2.71 -1.34
C ASP A 62 -21.62 -2.21 -2.50
N PRO A 63 -22.93 -2.47 -2.49
CA PRO A 63 -23.81 -2.13 -3.60
C PRO A 63 -23.86 -0.62 -3.87
N LYS A 64 -23.64 0.23 -2.86
CA LYS A 64 -23.63 1.68 -3.01
C LYS A 64 -22.44 2.16 -3.85
N TRP A 65 -21.37 1.39 -3.93
CA TRP A 65 -20.21 1.68 -4.78
C TRP A 65 -20.22 0.90 -6.11
N HIS A 66 -21.04 -0.15 -6.21
CA HIS A 66 -21.27 -0.92 -7.44
C HIS A 66 -22.46 -0.42 -8.29
N ASP A 67 -23.20 0.60 -7.84
CA ASP A 67 -24.21 1.32 -8.62
C ASP A 67 -23.56 2.23 -9.69
N ALA A 68 -22.92 1.62 -10.69
CA ALA A 68 -22.65 2.25 -11.98
C ALA A 68 -23.43 1.48 -13.06
N PRO A 69 -24.29 2.13 -13.86
CA PRO A 69 -24.97 1.45 -14.95
C PRO A 69 -23.91 0.94 -15.94
N ALA A 70 -24.05 -0.31 -16.37
CA ALA A 70 -23.37 -0.83 -17.54
C ALA A 70 -23.71 0.06 -18.74
N GLY A 71 -22.83 1.02 -19.04
CA GLY A 71 -23.05 2.07 -20.03
C GLY A 71 -21.81 2.26 -20.89
N SER A 72 -21.33 1.19 -21.52
CA SER A 72 -20.42 1.24 -22.66
C SER A 72 -20.33 -0.13 -23.33
N ALA A 73 -21.46 -0.59 -23.86
CA ALA A 73 -21.51 -1.46 -25.02
C ALA A 73 -22.74 -1.00 -25.80
N GLU A 74 -22.62 -0.85 -27.12
CA GLU A 74 -23.63 -0.38 -28.08
C GLU A 74 -23.50 1.09 -28.48
N GLU A 75 -22.49 1.27 -29.32
CA GLU A 75 -22.41 2.21 -30.45
C GLU A 75 -23.62 2.03 -31.40
N ASP A 76 -24.22 3.14 -31.85
CA ASP A 76 -24.69 3.36 -33.24
C ASP A 76 -24.49 4.84 -33.61
#